data_AF-A0A964NDG1-F1
#
_entry.id   AF-A0A964NDG1-F1
#
_cell.length_a   1.000
_cell.length_b   1.000
_cell.length_c   1.000
_cell.angle_alpha   90.00
_cell.angle_beta   90.00
_cell.angle_gamma   90.00
#
_symmetry.space_group_name_H-M   'P 1'
#
loop_
_entity.id
_entity.type
_entity.pdbx_description
1 polymer ?
#
loop_
_entity_poly.entity_id
_entity_poly.type
_entity_poly.pdbx_seq_one_letter_code
_entity_poly.pdbx_strand_id
1 'polypeptide(L)'
;MSTANHAVSPTPELLKWLEETSTGASPRPLFRLPVYVEFGDEYRLDYGRVVVGTSMGTSGDTDKDTSLHLDLDDGGMMNPLLERLAATCPKGETGCAFFMDGHWGPLVDVPMPPMPVQPGAPTRHTFAVLKLGALITDRTTTILVERL
;
A
#
# COMPACT_ATOMS: atom_id res chain seq x y z
N MET A 1 -14.05 6.48 22.34
CA MET A 1 -14.19 6.90 20.93
C MET A 1 -13.02 6.27 20.18
N SER A 2 -13.28 5.34 19.27
CA SER A 2 -12.26 4.56 18.53
C SER A 2 -11.89 5.33 17.27
N THR A 3 -10.63 5.75 17.14
CA THR A 3 -10.10 6.40 15.94
C THR A 3 -9.54 5.32 15.03
N ALA A 4 -10.34 4.84 14.07
CA ALA A 4 -9.82 3.99 13.01
C ALA A 4 -8.85 4.82 12.15
N ASN A 5 -7.65 4.30 11.90
CA ASN A 5 -6.72 4.95 11.00
C ASN A 5 -7.10 4.64 9.55
N HIS A 6 -7.93 5.50 8.98
CA HIS A 6 -8.40 5.40 7.60
C HIS A 6 -7.26 5.60 6.60
N ALA A 7 -7.54 5.31 5.33
CA ALA A 7 -6.65 5.65 4.22
C ALA A 7 -6.10 7.08 4.39
N VAL A 8 -4.78 7.21 4.35
CA VAL A 8 -4.11 8.47 4.68
C VAL A 8 -4.01 9.32 3.43
N SER A 9 -4.31 10.61 3.60
CA SER A 9 -4.01 11.64 2.62
C SER A 9 -2.65 12.27 2.88
N PRO A 10 -1.65 12.05 2.02
CA PRO A 10 -0.33 12.64 2.21
C PRO A 10 -0.42 14.14 1.92
N THR A 11 0.34 14.94 2.68
CA THR A 11 0.58 16.32 2.25
C THR A 11 1.50 16.29 1.01
N PRO A 12 1.42 17.28 0.12
CA PRO A 12 2.30 17.35 -1.06
C PRO A 12 3.79 17.28 -0.70
N GLU A 13 4.18 17.83 0.45
CA GLU A 13 5.57 17.81 0.94
C GLU A 13 6.03 16.41 1.32
N LEU A 14 5.16 15.62 1.97
CA LEU A 14 5.47 14.22 2.30
C LEU A 14 5.61 13.38 1.03
N LEU A 15 4.70 13.57 0.06
CA LEU A 15 4.75 12.82 -1.19
C LEU A 15 6.02 13.14 -1.97
N LYS A 16 6.34 14.43 -2.12
CA LYS A 16 7.58 14.88 -2.75
C LYS A 16 8.81 14.30 -2.05
N TRP A 17 8.83 14.32 -0.72
CA TRP A 17 9.94 13.75 0.04
C TRP A 17 10.10 12.24 -0.20
N LEU A 18 9.00 11.47 -0.26
CA LEU A 18 9.02 10.04 -0.56
C LEU A 18 9.60 9.77 -1.97
N GLU A 19 9.19 10.54 -2.97
CA GLU A 19 9.66 10.43 -4.36
C GLU A 19 11.13 10.82 -4.55
N GLU A 20 11.59 11.89 -3.90
CA GLU A 20 12.99 12.28 -3.92
C GLU A 20 13.88 11.23 -3.24
N THR A 21 13.37 10.61 -2.18
CA THR A 21 14.08 9.60 -1.40
C THR A 21 14.20 8.25 -2.14
N SER A 22 13.24 7.87 -2.98
CA SER A 22 13.29 6.60 -3.72
C SER A 22 14.36 6.57 -4.82
N THR A 23 14.62 7.73 -5.44
CA THR A 23 15.57 7.88 -6.56
C THR A 23 16.98 8.28 -6.11
N GLY A 24 17.10 9.03 -5.00
CA GLY A 24 18.37 9.67 -4.61
C GLY A 24 19.16 8.99 -3.48
N ALA A 25 18.56 8.10 -2.70
CA ALA A 25 19.20 7.55 -1.50
C ALA A 25 19.82 6.16 -1.72
N SER A 26 21.09 6.00 -1.35
CA SER A 26 21.79 4.71 -1.28
C SER A 26 22.47 4.54 0.09
N PRO A 27 22.06 3.55 0.90
CA PRO A 27 20.98 2.60 0.67
C PRO A 27 19.59 3.27 0.70
N ARG A 28 18.64 2.73 -0.07
CA ARG A 28 17.24 3.19 -0.07
C ARG A 28 16.63 2.99 1.32
N PRO A 29 15.91 3.98 1.88
CA PRO A 29 15.26 3.81 3.18
C PRO A 29 14.24 2.68 3.18
N LEU A 30 14.22 1.93 4.27
CA LEU A 30 13.24 0.89 4.54
C LEU A 30 12.07 1.49 5.32
N PHE A 31 10.86 1.26 4.82
CA PHE A 31 9.62 1.75 5.42
C PHE A 31 8.80 0.59 5.95
N ARG A 32 8.19 0.76 7.11
CA ARG A 32 7.06 -0.05 7.56
C ARG A 32 5.77 0.74 7.40
N LEU A 33 4.86 0.26 6.55
CA LEU A 33 3.59 0.92 6.28
C LEU A 33 2.41 0.01 6.67
N PRO A 34 1.35 0.54 7.31
CA PRO A 34 0.06 -0.12 7.33
C PRO A 34 -0.57 0.00 5.94
N VAL A 35 -0.93 -1.12 5.36
CA VAL A 35 -1.48 -1.19 4.01
C VAL A 35 -2.79 -1.97 4.07
N TYR A 36 -3.88 -1.34 3.64
CA TYR A 36 -5.15 -2.02 3.40
C TYR A 36 -5.18 -2.52 1.96
N VAL A 37 -5.43 -3.82 1.80
CA VAL A 37 -5.56 -4.49 0.51
C VAL A 37 -7.00 -4.96 0.37
N GLU A 38 -7.69 -4.47 -0.66
CA GLU A 38 -8.95 -5.02 -1.15
C GLU A 38 -8.64 -6.07 -2.23
N PHE A 39 -9.38 -7.18 -2.25
CA PHE A 39 -9.30 -8.18 -3.32
C PHE A 39 -10.20 -7.78 -4.49
N GLY A 40 -9.74 -8.04 -5.71
CA GLY A 40 -10.47 -7.70 -6.93
C GLY A 40 -11.71 -8.57 -7.16
N ASP A 41 -11.76 -9.75 -6.53
CA ASP A 41 -12.79 -10.75 -6.71
C ASP A 41 -13.00 -11.61 -5.45
N GLU A 42 -14.11 -12.36 -5.42
CA GLU A 42 -14.48 -13.23 -4.29
C GLU A 42 -13.52 -14.42 -4.09
N TYR A 43 -12.80 -14.83 -5.14
CA TYR A 43 -11.80 -15.89 -5.12
C TYR A 43 -10.41 -15.38 -4.74
N ARG A 44 -10.23 -14.06 -4.57
CA ARG A 44 -8.98 -13.40 -4.16
C ARG A 44 -7.82 -13.70 -5.10
N LEU A 45 -8.09 -13.71 -6.39
CA LEU A 45 -7.12 -14.00 -7.45
C LEU A 45 -6.45 -12.73 -8.01
N ASP A 46 -6.94 -11.56 -7.62
CA ASP A 46 -6.34 -10.27 -7.98
C ASP A 46 -6.40 -9.25 -6.83
N TYR A 47 -5.54 -8.23 -6.91
CA TYR A 47 -5.64 -7.05 -6.07
C TYR A 47 -6.68 -6.09 -6.65
N GLY A 48 -7.60 -5.65 -5.80
CA GLY A 48 -8.47 -4.52 -6.08
C GLY A 48 -7.72 -3.22 -5.79
N ARG A 49 -8.21 -2.47 -4.80
CA ARG A 49 -7.55 -1.25 -4.32
C ARG A 49 -6.56 -1.57 -3.21
N VAL A 50 -5.38 -0.98 -3.30
CA VAL A 50 -4.37 -1.01 -2.23
C VAL A 50 -4.09 0.41 -1.79
N VAL A 51 -4.17 0.67 -0.48
CA VAL A 51 -3.97 2.01 0.10
C VAL A 51 -3.13 1.97 1.37
N VAL A 52 -2.37 3.03 1.64
CA VAL A 52 -1.73 3.22 2.95
C VAL A 52 -2.80 3.58 3.99
N GLY A 53 -2.95 2.75 5.01
CA GLY A 53 -3.96 2.88 6.06
C GLY A 53 -4.43 1.52 6.59
N THR A 54 -5.41 1.53 7.50
CA THR A 54 -5.98 0.30 8.10
C THR A 54 -7.41 0.00 7.65
N SER A 55 -8.02 0.89 6.87
CA SER A 55 -9.33 0.70 6.24
C SER A 55 -9.47 1.59 5.03
N MET A 56 -10.31 1.19 4.09
CA MET A 56 -10.88 2.11 3.10
C MET A 56 -11.76 3.10 3.87
N GLY A 57 -11.50 4.41 3.73
CA GLY A 57 -12.33 5.43 4.37
C GLY A 57 -13.83 5.23 4.06
N THR A 58 -14.72 5.69 4.94
CA THR A 58 -16.16 5.59 4.69
C THR A 58 -16.53 6.42 3.47
N SER A 59 -17.22 5.78 2.52
CA SER A 59 -17.82 6.36 1.31
C SER A 59 -18.57 7.64 1.66
N GLY A 60 -17.93 8.79 1.45
CA GLY A 60 -18.38 10.10 1.93
C GLY A 60 -17.23 11.09 2.13
N ASP A 61 -16.03 10.58 2.47
CA ASP A 61 -14.77 11.34 2.56
C ASP A 61 -13.75 10.91 1.49
N THR A 62 -14.17 10.02 0.58
CA THR A 62 -13.34 9.48 -0.50
C THR A 62 -13.36 10.44 -1.66
N ASP A 63 -12.63 11.55 -1.51
CA ASP A 63 -12.00 12.08 -2.71
C ASP A 63 -11.02 11.00 -3.18
N LYS A 64 -11.31 10.40 -4.34
CA LYS A 64 -10.44 9.35 -4.91
C LYS A 64 -9.01 9.86 -5.12
N ASP A 65 -8.82 11.17 -5.12
CA ASP A 65 -7.55 11.86 -5.28
C ASP A 65 -6.78 12.10 -3.97
N THR A 66 -7.37 11.86 -2.80
CA THR A 66 -6.70 12.16 -1.54
C THR A 66 -6.11 10.93 -0.87
N SER A 67 -6.45 9.69 -1.22
CA SER A 67 -5.85 8.50 -0.58
C SER A 67 -4.53 8.10 -1.25
N LEU A 68 -3.54 7.68 -0.45
CA LEU A 68 -2.29 7.16 -1.01
C LEU A 68 -2.50 5.74 -1.56
N HIS A 69 -2.66 5.63 -2.87
CA HIS A 69 -2.82 4.35 -3.58
C HIS A 69 -1.48 3.73 -3.95
N LEU A 70 -1.36 2.42 -3.77
CA LEU A 70 -0.14 1.68 -4.06
C LEU A 70 -0.32 0.69 -5.22
N ASP A 71 0.71 0.55 -6.04
CA ASP A 71 0.96 -0.67 -6.82
C ASP A 71 2.07 -1.46 -6.10
N LEU A 72 1.78 -2.69 -5.70
CA LEU A 72 2.71 -3.52 -4.94
C LEU A 72 3.66 -4.25 -5.89
N ASP A 73 4.96 -3.98 -5.78
CA ASP A 73 6.02 -4.73 -6.46
C ASP A 73 6.52 -5.80 -5.48
N ASP A 74 6.12 -7.07 -5.71
CA ASP A 74 6.52 -8.22 -4.89
C ASP A 74 7.69 -9.02 -5.48
N GLY A 75 8.40 -8.49 -6.50
CA GLY A 75 9.49 -9.18 -7.18
C GLY A 75 10.67 -9.57 -6.26
N GLY A 76 10.76 -8.97 -5.07
CA GLY A 76 11.76 -9.28 -4.05
C GLY A 76 11.31 -10.36 -3.05
N MET A 77 10.06 -10.82 -3.13
CA MET A 77 9.52 -11.84 -2.23
C MET A 77 9.72 -13.25 -2.79
N MET A 78 10.10 -14.20 -1.92
CA MET A 78 10.29 -15.60 -2.31
C MET A 78 8.98 -16.34 -2.65
N ASN A 79 7.83 -15.91 -2.08
CA ASN A 79 6.51 -16.44 -2.42
C ASN A 79 5.61 -15.29 -2.88
N PRO A 80 4.67 -15.54 -3.82
CA PRO A 80 3.75 -14.52 -4.29
C PRO A 80 3.03 -13.82 -3.13
N LEU A 81 3.05 -12.50 -3.12
CA LEU A 81 2.45 -11.71 -2.05
C LEU A 81 0.94 -11.96 -1.95
N LEU A 82 0.27 -12.13 -3.10
CA LEU A 82 -1.16 -12.36 -3.21
C LEU A 82 -1.58 -13.64 -2.46
N GLU A 83 -0.84 -14.73 -2.65
CA GLU A 83 -1.11 -16.00 -1.98
C GLU A 83 -1.03 -15.86 -0.46
N ARG A 84 -0.02 -15.13 0.04
CA ARG A 84 0.16 -14.88 1.48
C ARG A 84 -0.97 -14.02 2.05
N LEU A 85 -1.36 -12.98 1.33
CA LEU A 85 -2.47 -12.10 1.72
C LEU A 85 -3.78 -12.87 1.76
N ALA A 86 -4.09 -13.64 0.70
CA ALA A 86 -5.30 -14.43 0.59
C ALA A 86 -5.41 -15.49 1.70
N ALA A 87 -4.28 -16.13 2.05
CA ALA A 87 -4.21 -17.13 3.12
C ALA A 87 -4.36 -16.53 4.53
N THR A 88 -3.92 -15.29 4.73
CA THR A 88 -3.90 -14.66 6.07
C THR A 88 -5.16 -13.84 6.36
N CYS A 89 -5.76 -13.23 5.34
CA CYS A 89 -6.96 -12.42 5.50
C CYS A 89 -8.18 -13.30 5.89
N PRO A 90 -8.98 -12.95 6.92
CA PRO A 90 -10.13 -13.76 7.35
C PRO A 90 -11.08 -14.08 6.19
N LYS A 91 -11.59 -15.31 6.15
CA LYS A 91 -12.50 -15.76 5.08
C LYS A 91 -13.79 -14.92 5.09
N GLY A 92 -14.29 -14.57 3.90
CA GLY A 92 -15.51 -13.78 3.74
C GLY A 92 -15.30 -12.26 3.75
N GLU A 93 -14.13 -11.77 4.14
CA GLU A 93 -13.77 -10.36 4.02
C GLU A 93 -13.35 -10.01 2.59
N THR A 94 -13.70 -8.80 2.13
CA THR A 94 -13.30 -8.27 0.82
C THR A 94 -11.91 -7.62 0.84
N GLY A 95 -11.32 -7.45 2.02
CA GLY A 95 -9.99 -6.87 2.17
C GLY A 95 -9.52 -6.86 3.62
N CYS A 96 -8.22 -6.65 3.80
CA CYS A 96 -7.55 -6.68 5.10
C CYS A 96 -6.39 -5.70 5.17
N ALA A 97 -6.08 -5.25 6.39
CA ALA A 97 -4.92 -4.41 6.65
C ALA A 97 -3.73 -5.23 7.18
N PHE A 98 -2.53 -4.94 6.68
CA PHE A 98 -1.29 -5.57 7.08
C PHE A 98 -0.21 -4.53 7.29
N PHE A 99 0.75 -4.81 8.17
CA PHE A 99 2.03 -4.14 8.08
C PHE A 99 2.84 -4.69 6.90
N MET A 100 3.44 -3.82 6.09
CA MET A 100 4.34 -4.20 5.01
C MET A 100 5.65 -3.46 5.18
N ASP A 101 6.77 -4.21 5.13
CA ASP A 101 8.10 -3.62 5.10
C ASP A 101 8.60 -3.60 3.64
N GLY A 102 9.11 -2.45 3.20
CA GLY A 102 9.48 -2.27 1.80
C GLY A 102 10.14 -0.94 1.48
N HIS A 103 10.42 -0.73 0.19
CA HIS A 103 10.97 0.50 -0.34
C HIS A 103 9.93 1.26 -1.15
N TRP A 104 9.99 2.59 -1.08
CA TRP A 104 9.25 3.43 -2.02
C TRP A 104 9.86 3.33 -3.42
N GLY A 105 9.04 3.15 -4.45
CA GLY A 105 9.46 2.87 -5.82
C GLY A 105 9.69 1.37 -6.13
N PRO A 106 9.92 1.01 -7.41
CA PRO A 106 10.16 -0.36 -7.84
C PRO A 106 11.54 -0.89 -7.39
N LEU A 107 11.68 -2.20 -7.21
CA LEU A 107 12.97 -2.85 -6.91
C LEU A 107 13.95 -2.73 -8.08
N VAL A 108 13.44 -2.88 -9.30
CA VAL A 108 14.23 -2.73 -10.52
C VAL A 108 13.67 -1.55 -11.29
N ASP A 109 14.53 -0.57 -11.52
CA ASP A 109 14.20 0.59 -12.35
C ASP A 109 14.34 0.19 -13.82
N VAL A 110 13.36 -0.56 -14.32
CA VAL A 110 13.27 -0.87 -15.74
C VAL A 110 12.51 0.27 -16.41
N PRO A 111 13.10 0.99 -17.38
CA PRO A 111 12.37 1.98 -18.14
C PRO A 111 11.26 1.29 -18.95
N MET A 112 10.06 1.26 -18.38
CA MET A 112 8.86 0.79 -19.07
C MET A 112 8.23 1.96 -19.82
N PRO A 113 7.69 1.72 -21.03
CA PRO A 113 6.91 2.73 -21.72
C PRO A 113 5.74 3.18 -20.82
N PRO A 114 5.38 4.48 -20.82
CA PRO A 114 4.30 4.98 -19.99
C PRO A 114 3.02 4.21 -20.32
N MET A 115 2.42 3.55 -19.32
CA MET A 115 1.12 2.93 -19.49
C MET A 115 0.06 4.02 -19.71
N PRO A 116 -0.97 3.77 -20.55
CA PRO A 116 -2.03 4.73 -20.77
C PRO A 116 -2.71 5.07 -19.44
N VAL A 117 -2.58 6.33 -19.01
CA VAL A 117 -3.25 6.85 -17.82
C VAL A 117 -4.75 6.91 -18.12
N GLN A 118 -5.55 6.09 -17.43
CA GLN A 118 -7.01 6.18 -17.53
C GLN A 118 -7.49 7.49 -16.88
N PRO A 119 -8.23 8.34 -17.60
CA PRO A 119 -8.78 9.57 -17.02
C PRO A 119 -9.66 9.27 -15.80
N GLY A 120 -9.35 9.88 -14.65
CA GLY A 120 -10.09 9.71 -13.40
C GLY A 120 -9.70 8.48 -12.56
N ALA A 121 -8.65 7.75 -12.95
CA ALA A 121 -8.02 6.76 -12.08
C ALA A 121 -7.12 7.47 -11.03
N PRO A 122 -7.12 7.01 -9.78
CA PRO A 122 -6.25 7.59 -8.76
C PRO A 122 -4.77 7.39 -9.13
N THR A 123 -3.93 8.37 -8.83
CA THR A 123 -2.47 8.24 -8.94
C THR A 123 -2.00 7.10 -8.05
N ARG A 124 -1.25 6.15 -8.63
CA ARG A 124 -0.69 5.00 -7.90
C ARG A 124 0.82 5.16 -7.77
N HIS A 125 1.32 4.82 -6.59
CA HIS A 125 2.75 4.83 -6.28
C HIS A 125 3.25 3.41 -6.12
N THR A 126 4.37 3.08 -6.77
CA THR A 126 4.96 1.76 -6.60
C THR A 126 5.58 1.61 -5.21
N PHE A 127 5.30 0.50 -4.53
CA PHE A 127 5.94 0.11 -3.29
C PHE A 127 6.51 -1.30 -3.41
N ALA A 128 7.84 -1.39 -3.38
CA ALA A 128 8.59 -2.63 -3.39
C ALA A 128 8.48 -3.35 -2.05
N VAL A 129 7.66 -4.40 -1.99
CA VAL A 129 7.43 -5.17 -0.78
C VAL A 129 8.55 -6.17 -0.58
N LEU A 130 9.22 -6.08 0.58
CA LEU A 130 10.24 -7.03 1.00
C LEU A 130 9.69 -8.06 1.99
N LYS A 131 8.74 -7.64 2.83
CA LYS A 131 8.17 -8.51 3.87
C LYS A 131 6.73 -8.16 4.17
N LEU A 132 5.89 -9.19 4.20
CA LEU A 132 4.55 -9.11 4.78
C LEU A 132 4.64 -9.32 6.30
N GLY A 133 4.17 -8.31 7.04
CA GLY A 133 4.06 -8.32 8.49
C GLY A 133 2.74 -8.88 9.00
N ALA A 134 2.39 -8.52 10.25
CA ALA A 134 1.18 -9.02 10.90
C ALA A 134 -0.10 -8.41 10.30
N LEU A 135 -1.18 -9.20 10.34
CA LEU A 135 -2.54 -8.73 10.13
C LEU A 135 -2.88 -7.69 11.21
N ILE A 136 -3.41 -6.54 10.81
CA ILE A 136 -3.84 -5.48 11.71
C ILE A 136 -5.30 -5.73 12.08
N THR A 137 -5.53 -6.27 13.28
CA THR A 137 -6.87 -6.60 13.78
C THR A 137 -7.45 -5.50 14.67
N ASP A 138 -6.63 -4.56 15.15
CA ASP A 138 -7.04 -3.48 16.04
C ASP A 138 -6.95 -2.12 15.34
N ARG A 139 -8.08 -1.41 15.31
CA ARG A 139 -8.23 -0.06 14.74
C ARG A 139 -7.47 1.01 15.52
N THR A 140 -6.93 0.68 16.69
CA THR A 140 -6.21 1.60 17.59
C THR A 140 -4.70 1.69 17.27
N THR A 141 -4.22 0.95 16.25
CA THR A 141 -2.81 0.90 15.91
C THR A 141 -2.34 2.25 15.34
N THR A 142 -1.68 3.08 16.17
CA THR A 142 -1.06 4.34 15.74
C THR A 142 -0.15 4.10 14.54
N ILE A 143 -0.45 4.75 13.42
CA ILE A 143 0.38 4.70 12.22
C ILE A 143 1.65 5.50 12.51
N LEU A 144 2.74 4.79 12.83
CA LEU A 144 4.07 5.34 12.75
C LEU A 144 4.67 4.84 11.45
N VAL A 145 4.92 5.76 10.51
CA VAL A 145 5.84 5.50 9.41
C VAL A 145 7.23 5.50 10.02
N GLU A 146 7.67 4.34 10.47
CA GLU A 146 9.01 4.17 11.02
C GLU A 146 9.99 3.93 9.88
N ARG A 147 11.05 4.74 9.87
CA ARG A 147 12.27 4.42 9.14
C ARG A 147 13.00 3.36 9.95
N LEU A 148 13.13 2.16 9.39
CA LEU A 148 13.88 1.05 9.99
C LEU A 148 15.39 1.20 9.75
#